data_AF-A0AAW9Y820-F1
#
_entry.id   AF-A0AAW9Y820-F1
#
_cell.length_a   1.000
_cell.length_b   1.000
_cell.length_c   1.000
_cell.angle_alpha   90.00
_cell.angle_beta   90.00
_cell.angle_gamma   90.00
#
_symmetry.space_group_name_H-M   'P 1'
#
loop_
_entity.id
_entity.type
_entity.pdbx_description
1 polymer ?
#
loop_
_entity_poly.entity_id
_entity_poly.type
_entity_poly.pdbx_seq_one_letter_code
_entity_poly.pdbx_strand_id
1 'polypeptide(L)'
;MRVFCKECGQRGRITKTNRLSNEVSDLYCQCTDAECGHSWVATLSFTHTLSPSARTTNQLVLGLLGSLTPEGRQLVLKGLGAQ
;
A
#
# COMPACT_ATOMS: atom_id res chain seq x y z
N MET A 1 -3.32 1.50 -10.32
CA MET A 1 -4.04 0.21 -10.21
C MET A 1 -4.58 -0.17 -11.59
N ARG A 2 -4.56 -1.45 -11.93
CA ARG A 2 -5.22 -1.98 -13.15
C ARG A 2 -6.44 -2.79 -12.69
N VAL A 3 -7.56 -2.63 -13.38
CA VAL A 3 -8.79 -3.41 -13.17
C VAL A 3 -9.09 -4.16 -14.47
N PHE A 4 -9.67 -5.35 -14.35
CA PHE A 4 -9.97 -6.21 -15.50
C PHE A 4 -11.46 -6.52 -15.51
N CYS A 5 -12.04 -6.53 -16.70
CA CYS A 5 -13.43 -6.87 -16.90
C CYS A 5 -13.63 -8.36 -16.65
N LYS A 6 -14.63 -8.72 -15.83
CA LYS A 6 -14.94 -10.13 -15.54
C LYS A 6 -15.60 -10.86 -16.72
N GLU A 7 -16.21 -10.12 -17.63
CA GLU A 7 -16.95 -10.69 -18.78
C GLU A 7 -15.99 -11.11 -19.91
N CYS A 8 -15.02 -10.27 -20.26
CA CYS A 8 -14.12 -10.52 -21.40
C CYS A 8 -12.62 -10.55 -21.06
N GLY A 9 -12.23 -10.27 -19.81
CA GLY A 9 -10.83 -10.25 -19.38
C GLY A 9 -10.01 -9.03 -19.85
N GLN A 10 -10.57 -8.17 -20.71
CA GLN A 10 -9.90 -6.95 -21.16
C GLN A 10 -9.74 -5.93 -20.02
N ARG A 11 -8.89 -4.93 -20.26
CA ARG A 11 -8.65 -3.87 -19.27
C ARG A 11 -9.91 -3.03 -19.05
N GLY A 12 -10.11 -2.60 -17.81
CA GLY A 12 -11.08 -1.57 -17.47
C GLY A 12 -10.42 -0.21 -17.29
N ARG A 13 -11.10 0.85 -17.74
CA ARG A 13 -10.80 2.24 -17.41
C ARG A 13 -11.59 2.65 -16.17
N ILE A 14 -10.91 3.16 -15.16
CA ILE A 14 -11.57 3.79 -13.99
C ILE A 14 -12.03 5.20 -14.42
N THR A 15 -13.34 5.46 -14.32
CA THR A 15 -13.95 6.75 -14.71
C THR A 15 -14.17 7.68 -13.52
N LYS A 16 -14.47 7.10 -12.35
CA LYS A 16 -14.63 7.83 -11.08
C LYS A 16 -14.11 7.00 -9.92
N THR A 17 -13.50 7.66 -8.95
CA THR A 17 -13.15 7.07 -7.64
C THR A 17 -13.98 7.76 -6.57
N ASN A 18 -14.79 6.99 -5.85
CA ASN A 18 -15.53 7.45 -4.68
C ASN A 18 -14.76 7.02 -3.42
N ARG A 19 -14.12 7.97 -2.73
CA ARG A 19 -13.32 7.72 -1.53
C ARG A 19 -14.25 7.62 -0.33
N LEU A 20 -14.34 6.45 0.28
CA LEU A 20 -15.17 6.22 1.48
C LEU A 20 -14.37 6.49 2.76
N SER A 21 -13.10 6.11 2.79
CA SER A 21 -12.16 6.39 3.87
C SER A 21 -10.72 6.46 3.32
N ASN A 22 -9.73 6.66 4.20
CA ASN A 22 -8.32 6.57 3.80
C ASN A 22 -7.95 5.18 3.23
N GLU A 23 -8.68 4.15 3.62
CA GLU A 23 -8.36 2.75 3.32
C GLU A 23 -9.32 2.09 2.32
N VAL A 24 -10.51 2.67 2.08
CA VAL A 24 -11.55 2.08 1.24
C VAL A 24 -12.04 3.07 0.17
N SER A 25 -12.20 2.60 -1.06
CA SER A 25 -12.75 3.37 -2.17
C SER A 25 -13.54 2.50 -3.14
N ASP A 26 -14.63 3.04 -3.69
CA ASP A 26 -15.32 2.43 -4.83
C ASP A 26 -14.81 3.02 -6.15
N LEU A 27 -14.46 2.13 -7.07
CA LEU A 27 -13.95 2.43 -8.40
C LEU A 27 -15.03 2.14 -9.43
N TYR A 28 -15.55 3.18 -10.06
CA TYR A 28 -16.47 3.05 -11.19
C TYR A 28 -15.63 2.83 -12.44
N CYS A 29 -15.90 1.73 -13.13
CA CYS A 29 -15.07 1.21 -14.19
C CYS A 29 -15.90 0.92 -15.44
N GLN A 30 -15.27 1.05 -16.61
CA GLN A 30 -15.83 0.69 -17.90
C GLN A 30 -14.81 -0.11 -18.70
N CYS A 31 -15.26 -1.15 -19.40
CA CYS A 31 -14.41 -1.98 -20.24
C CYS A 31 -13.85 -1.15 -21.39
N THR A 32 -12.57 -1.34 -21.73
CA THR A 32 -11.96 -0.62 -22.87
C THR A 32 -12.30 -1.25 -24.22
N ASP A 33 -12.83 -2.46 -24.22
CA ASP A 33 -13.35 -3.11 -25.41
C ASP A 33 -14.77 -2.59 -25.70
N ALA A 34 -14.92 -1.93 -26.85
CA ALA A 34 -16.16 -1.29 -27.28
C ALA A 34 -17.27 -2.31 -27.56
N GLU A 35 -16.92 -3.54 -27.96
CA GLU A 35 -17.92 -4.60 -28.17
C GLU A 35 -18.43 -5.15 -26.82
N CYS A 36 -17.56 -5.22 -25.82
CA CYS A 36 -17.94 -5.67 -24.48
C CYS A 36 -18.80 -4.64 -23.74
N GLY A 37 -18.37 -3.37 -23.70
CA GLY A 37 -19.14 -2.26 -23.11
C GLY A 37 -19.44 -2.36 -21.59
N HIS A 38 -19.02 -3.43 -20.92
CA HIS A 38 -19.37 -3.70 -19.53
C HIS A 38 -18.94 -2.55 -18.61
N SER A 39 -19.84 -2.14 -17.73
CA SER A 39 -19.61 -1.09 -16.73
C SER A 39 -19.89 -1.64 -15.34
N TRP A 40 -19.00 -1.40 -14.39
CA TRP A 40 -19.09 -2.01 -13.05
C TRP A 40 -18.50 -1.11 -11.96
N VAL A 41 -18.79 -1.46 -10.72
CA VAL A 41 -18.16 -0.88 -9.52
C VAL A 41 -17.29 -1.95 -8.87
N ALA A 42 -16.05 -1.60 -8.54
CA ALA A 42 -15.14 -2.46 -7.79
C ALA A 42 -14.68 -1.73 -6.52
N THR A 43 -14.77 -2.39 -5.37
CA THR A 43 -14.26 -1.83 -4.11
C THR A 43 -12.78 -2.16 -3.96
N LEU A 44 -11.95 -1.14 -3.77
CA LEU A 44 -10.56 -1.24 -3.36
C LEU A 44 -10.47 -0.99 -1.86
N SER A 45 -10.01 -1.97 -1.10
CA SER A 45 -9.76 -1.85 0.33
C SER A 45 -8.33 -2.27 0.69
N PHE A 46 -7.70 -1.49 1.56
CA PHE A 46 -6.55 -1.99 2.31
C PHE A 46 -7.00 -3.14 3.23
N THR A 47 -6.13 -4.12 3.42
CA THR A 47 -6.41 -5.30 4.25
C THR A 47 -5.33 -5.46 5.30
N HIS A 48 -4.10 -5.73 4.88
CA HIS A 48 -2.98 -5.92 5.77
C HIS A 48 -1.67 -5.59 5.05
N THR A 49 -0.66 -5.33 5.85
CA THR A 49 0.68 -5.01 5.40
C THR A 49 1.50 -6.30 5.31
N LEU A 50 2.06 -6.61 4.13
CA LEU A 50 2.98 -7.75 3.98
C LEU A 50 4.38 -7.41 4.54
N SER A 51 4.87 -6.21 4.23
CA SER A 51 6.14 -5.68 4.76
C SER A 51 5.92 -4.23 5.19
N PRO A 52 6.28 -3.85 6.43
CA PRO A 52 6.09 -2.49 6.90
C PRO A 52 6.87 -1.50 6.03
N SER A 53 6.32 -0.29 5.91
CA SER A 53 7.03 0.78 5.22
C SER A 53 8.37 1.06 5.90
N ALA A 54 9.39 1.47 5.13
CA ALA A 54 10.67 1.88 5.70
C ALA A 54 10.50 3.01 6.73
N ARG A 55 9.47 3.85 6.60
CA ARG A 55 9.13 4.88 7.59
C ARG A 55 8.76 4.26 8.93
N THR A 56 7.84 3.28 8.93
CA THR A 56 7.43 2.56 10.13
C THR A 56 8.60 1.82 10.75
N THR A 57 9.39 1.11 9.93
CA THR A 57 10.58 0.38 10.36
C THR A 57 11.62 1.31 11.00
N ASN A 58 11.91 2.44 10.36
CA ASN A 58 12.87 3.41 10.89
C ASN A 58 12.39 4.03 12.20
N GLN A 59 11.09 4.33 12.34
CA GLN A 59 10.53 4.84 13.59
C GLN A 59 10.64 3.80 14.72
N LEU A 60 10.39 2.53 14.43
CA LEU A 60 10.58 1.45 15.39
C LEU A 60 12.04 1.34 15.82
N VAL A 61 12.99 1.36 14.86
CA VAL A 61 14.43 1.33 15.14
C VAL A 61 14.84 2.52 16.02
N LEU A 62 14.41 3.73 15.69
CA LEU A 62 14.71 4.93 16.47
C LEU A 62 14.14 4.86 17.88
N GLY A 63 12.91 4.36 18.04
CA GLY A 63 12.29 4.15 19.34
C GLY A 63 13.08 3.16 20.20
N LEU A 64 13.46 2.02 19.61
CA LEU A 64 14.26 0.99 20.28
C LEU A 64 15.64 1.54 20.70
N LEU A 65 16.34 2.23 19.81
CA LEU A 65 17.62 2.89 20.13
C LEU A 65 17.46 3.91 21.27
N GLY A 66 16.35 4.65 21.27
CA GLY A 66 16.00 5.59 22.31
C GLY A 66 15.82 4.94 23.69
N SER A 67 15.32 3.70 23.75
CA SER A 67 15.10 2.97 25.00
C SER A 67 16.34 2.28 25.58
N LEU A 68 17.44 2.18 24.83
CA LEU A 68 18.68 1.58 25.31
C LEU A 68 19.44 2.49 26.29
N THR A 69 20.25 1.87 27.17
CA THR A 69 21.26 2.60 27.96
C THR A 69 22.35 3.18 27.04
N PRO A 70 23.13 4.18 27.49
CA PRO A 70 24.22 4.74 26.69
C PRO A 70 25.20 3.67 26.15
N GLU A 71 25.53 2.68 26.97
CA GLU A 71 26.43 1.58 26.59
C GLU A 71 25.80 0.69 25.53
N GLY A 72 24.50 0.38 25.68
CA GLY A 72 23.74 -0.40 24.70
C GLY A 72 23.65 0.30 23.34
N ARG A 73 23.46 1.62 23.32
CA ARG A 73 23.50 2.40 22.07
C ARG A 73 24.86 2.31 21.39
N GLN A 74 25.94 2.46 22.15
CA GLN A 74 27.29 2.42 21.62
C GLN A 74 27.67 1.03 21.09
N LEU A 75 27.16 -0.04 21.71
CA LEU A 75 27.28 -1.41 21.19
C LEU A 75 26.61 -1.55 19.82
N VAL A 76 25.36 -1.08 19.67
CA VAL A 76 24.63 -1.17 18.39
C VAL A 76 25.31 -0.33 17.30
N LEU A 77 25.75 0.89 17.60
CA LEU A 77 26.45 1.75 16.64
C LEU A 77 27.76 1.12 16.16
N LYS A 78 28.55 0.52 17.06
CA LYS A 78 29.75 -0.24 16.70
C LYS A 78 29.41 -1.44 15.80
N GLY A 79 28.34 -2.18 16.12
CA GLY A 79 27.88 -3.33 15.32
C GLY A 79 27.41 -2.97 13.91
N LEU A 80 26.93 -1.74 13.71
CA LEU A 80 26.54 -1.21 12.38
C LEU A 80 27.72 -0.64 11.59
N GLY A 81 28.94 -0.65 12.14
CA GLY A 81 30.13 -0.12 11.47
C GLY A 81 30.12 1.41 11.29
N ALA A 82 29.22 2.11 11.96
CA ALA A 82 29.20 3.58 11.99
C ALA A 82 30.25 4.05 13.01
N GLN A 83 31.45 4.37 12.53
CA GLN A 83 32.47 5.10 13.29
C GLN A 83 32.37 6.59 12.99
#